data_AF-A0A7K2AN15-F1
#
_entry.id   AF-A0A7K2AN15-F1
#
_cell.length_a   1.000
_cell.length_b   1.000
_cell.length_c   1.000
_cell.angle_alpha   90.00
_cell.angle_beta   90.00
_cell.angle_gamma   90.00
#
_symmetry.space_group_name_H-M   'P 1'
#
loop_
_entity.id
_entity.type
_entity.pdbx_description
1 polymer ?
#
loop_
_entity_poly.entity_id
_entity_poly.type
_entity_poly.pdbx_seq_one_letter_code
_entity_poly.pdbx_strand_id
1 'polypeptide(L)'
;MPSDLDIAQAAQVVPITEIADRVGIRTEELIPYGHDKAKVHLDILKRLRNRPRGRYVDVTAITPTPLGEGKTTTTIGLTQGLGARGRNVMACIRQPSMGPTFGIKGGAAGGGYSQVIPMEEFNLHLTGDLHAIGVAHNLAAAAIDARWYFEERLSDAKLAERGLKRLSIDPHRILWRRVVDVNDRALRSIVLGLGGRADGLPRETGYDITVASEIMAILALVDGQDYASALRNLRERCGRIVFGTSKAGNPLTLEDLGVAGAVTVLMKDALHPTLMQTLEGQGVFVHAGPFANIAHGNSSVLADRVALQLADYVITESGFGADMGMEKFFNIKCRTSGLVPDCVVLTTTIRALKTQGGGPPVKPGRPLPRAYVEEDLELLGEGVANLQAHLNNVKQFGVPAVVAVNVFPTDTEREIEYLRAAATEAGAHAVAATTHWANGGQGALEMAEAVEDACTVPGDFSLLYPDELSLKEKISTIARKVYGAADVSYTALANRQLAQYEKAGFGNLPICMAKTHLSISHDPGLKGAPRGYTLPIREVRASVGAGFIYPLVGAVRTMPGLSSAPAYLNVDVDSAGKVVGLF
;
A
#
# COMPACT_ATOMS: atom_id res chain seq x y z
N MET A 1 6.91 -28.66 7.26
CA MET A 1 6.47 -27.41 7.91
C MET A 1 4.96 -27.45 8.00
N PRO A 2 4.37 -27.13 9.17
CA PRO A 2 2.93 -26.91 9.28
C PRO A 2 2.46 -25.79 8.34
N SER A 3 1.14 -25.67 8.12
CA SER A 3 0.59 -24.55 7.34
C SER A 3 0.77 -23.23 8.09
N ASP A 4 0.68 -22.10 7.36
CA ASP A 4 0.75 -20.77 7.97
C ASP A 4 -0.35 -20.55 9.01
N LEU A 5 -1.57 -21.04 8.74
CA LEU A 5 -2.69 -20.99 9.68
C LEU A 5 -2.43 -21.84 10.92
N ASP A 6 -1.90 -23.06 10.75
CA ASP A 6 -1.59 -23.94 11.88
C ASP A 6 -0.54 -23.32 12.81
N ILE A 7 0.49 -22.68 12.25
CA ILE A 7 1.51 -21.95 13.02
C ILE A 7 0.85 -20.80 13.80
N ALA A 8 0.02 -19.99 13.14
CA ALA A 8 -0.67 -18.87 13.78
C ALA A 8 -1.59 -19.31 14.92
N GLN A 9 -2.32 -20.41 14.73
CA GLN A 9 -3.27 -20.93 15.73
C GLN A 9 -2.58 -21.67 16.88
N ALA A 10 -1.38 -22.20 16.67
CA ALA A 10 -0.55 -22.79 17.73
C ALA A 10 0.19 -21.73 18.57
N ALA A 11 0.20 -20.47 18.14
CA ALA A 11 0.93 -19.41 18.79
C ALA A 11 0.32 -19.02 20.15
N GLN A 12 1.18 -18.77 21.14
CA GLN A 12 0.77 -18.21 22.41
C GLN A 12 0.64 -16.69 22.27
N VAL A 13 -0.59 -16.21 22.06
CA VAL A 13 -0.89 -14.78 21.92
C VAL A 13 -0.70 -14.08 23.28
N VAL A 14 0.21 -13.11 23.35
CA VAL A 14 0.40 -12.28 24.55
C VAL A 14 -0.76 -11.27 24.66
N PRO A 15 -1.32 -10.99 25.85
CA PRO A 15 -2.33 -9.95 25.99
C PRO A 15 -1.83 -8.60 25.43
N ILE A 16 -2.66 -7.94 24.63
CA ILE A 16 -2.26 -6.73 23.90
C ILE A 16 -1.82 -5.59 24.84
N THR A 17 -2.36 -5.57 26.06
CA THR A 17 -1.98 -4.62 27.11
C THR A 17 -0.53 -4.80 27.55
N GLU A 18 -0.01 -6.03 27.56
CA GLU A 18 1.40 -6.29 27.88
C GLU A 18 2.31 -5.89 26.72
N ILE A 19 1.88 -6.14 25.47
CA ILE A 19 2.60 -5.66 24.29
C ILE A 19 2.67 -4.13 24.28
N ALA A 20 1.56 -3.47 24.59
CA ALA A 20 1.47 -2.02 24.73
C ALA A 20 2.42 -1.49 25.81
N ASP A 21 2.45 -2.11 26.98
CA ASP A 21 3.34 -1.72 28.09
C ASP A 21 4.82 -1.83 27.69
N ARG A 22 5.22 -2.94 27.03
CA ARG A 22 6.61 -3.15 26.55
C ARG A 22 7.11 -2.04 25.64
N VAL A 23 6.23 -1.48 24.80
CA VAL A 23 6.58 -0.38 23.88
C VAL A 23 6.26 1.01 24.46
N GLY A 24 5.75 1.10 25.69
CA GLY A 24 5.50 2.36 26.39
C GLY A 24 4.18 3.07 26.02
N ILE A 25 3.18 2.32 25.56
CA ILE A 25 1.79 2.77 25.37
C ILE A 25 1.02 2.55 26.67
N ARG A 26 0.33 3.58 27.15
CA ARG A 26 -0.39 3.51 28.43
C ARG A 26 -1.77 2.92 28.25
N THR A 27 -2.32 2.34 29.31
CA THR A 27 -3.65 1.70 29.27
C THR A 27 -4.76 2.67 28.85
N GLU A 28 -4.71 3.93 29.29
CA GLU A 28 -5.67 4.97 28.91
C GLU A 28 -5.58 5.43 27.45
N GLU A 29 -4.50 5.06 26.74
CA GLU A 29 -4.30 5.36 25.32
C GLU A 29 -4.77 4.21 24.42
N LEU A 30 -5.20 3.08 25.01
CA LEU A 30 -5.72 1.93 24.30
C LEU A 30 -7.25 1.97 24.20
N ILE A 31 -7.74 1.58 23.03
CA ILE A 31 -9.15 1.27 22.78
C ILE A 31 -9.21 -0.23 22.45
N PRO A 32 -9.48 -1.11 23.43
CA PRO A 32 -9.38 -2.56 23.25
C PRO A 32 -10.42 -3.13 22.27
N TYR A 33 -10.00 -4.11 21.46
CA TYR A 33 -10.87 -4.92 20.59
C TYR A 33 -10.65 -6.40 20.91
N GLY A 34 -11.21 -6.82 22.05
CA GLY A 34 -10.86 -8.09 22.66
C GLY A 34 -9.56 -7.99 23.46
N HIS A 35 -8.82 -9.10 23.55
CA HIS A 35 -7.59 -9.20 24.35
C HIS A 35 -6.29 -9.21 23.52
N ASP A 36 -6.40 -9.36 22.20
CA ASP A 36 -5.29 -9.63 21.28
C ASP A 36 -4.92 -8.43 20.38
N LYS A 37 -5.78 -7.41 20.31
CA LYS A 37 -5.56 -6.19 19.54
C LYS A 37 -6.27 -4.99 20.16
N ALA A 38 -5.76 -3.80 19.89
CA ALA A 38 -6.34 -2.54 20.36
C ALA A 38 -6.04 -1.43 19.37
N LYS A 39 -6.94 -0.46 19.23
CA LYS A 39 -6.60 0.81 18.59
C LYS A 39 -5.80 1.68 19.56
N VAL A 40 -4.85 2.46 19.05
CA VAL A 40 -4.06 3.41 19.84
C VAL A 40 -4.54 4.83 19.58
N HIS A 41 -5.03 5.49 20.63
CA HIS A 41 -5.56 6.84 20.53
C HIS A 41 -4.45 7.85 20.21
N LEU A 42 -4.69 8.72 19.22
CA LEU A 42 -3.66 9.60 18.65
C LEU A 42 -3.19 10.72 19.59
N ASP A 43 -3.88 10.95 20.71
CA ASP A 43 -3.38 11.87 21.74
C ASP A 43 -2.09 11.39 22.41
N ILE A 44 -1.70 10.12 22.21
CA ILE A 44 -0.35 9.65 22.55
C ILE A 44 0.74 10.55 21.95
N LEU A 45 0.53 11.12 20.76
CA LEU A 45 1.49 12.02 20.11
C LEU A 45 1.75 13.31 20.93
N LYS A 46 0.79 13.76 21.75
CA LYS A 46 1.01 14.90 22.66
C LYS A 46 2.07 14.57 23.71
N ARG A 47 1.98 13.37 24.29
CA ARG A 47 2.93 12.88 25.29
C ARG A 47 4.30 12.59 24.69
N LEU A 48 4.32 12.05 23.47
CA LEU A 48 5.54 11.63 22.80
C LEU A 48 6.29 12.76 22.08
N ARG A 49 5.71 13.95 21.91
CA ARG A 49 6.20 15.04 21.05
C ARG A 49 7.70 15.38 21.16
N ASN A 50 8.29 15.25 22.35
CA ASN A 50 9.69 15.62 22.60
C ASN A 50 10.65 14.43 22.64
N ARG A 51 10.19 13.20 22.34
CA ARG A 51 11.09 12.05 22.29
C ARG A 51 11.90 12.10 20.97
N PRO A 52 13.15 11.63 20.99
CA PRO A 52 13.88 11.43 19.76
C PRO A 52 13.18 10.35 18.92
N ARG A 53 13.19 10.51 17.60
CA ARG A 53 12.68 9.46 16.71
C ARG A 53 13.68 8.30 16.64
N GLY A 54 13.18 7.08 16.53
CA GLY A 54 13.93 5.90 16.13
C GLY A 54 14.32 5.92 14.65
N ARG A 55 15.02 4.85 14.25
CA ARG A 55 15.43 4.59 12.87
C ARG A 55 14.26 4.09 12.05
N TYR A 56 14.14 4.63 10.84
CA TYR A 56 13.02 4.34 9.96
C TYR A 56 13.48 3.51 8.76
N VAL A 57 13.00 2.27 8.64
CA VAL A 57 13.47 1.31 7.63
C VAL A 57 12.32 0.95 6.70
N ASP A 58 12.48 1.19 5.40
CA ASP A 58 11.51 0.72 4.38
C ASP A 58 11.95 -0.63 3.80
N VAL A 59 11.09 -1.64 3.94
CA VAL A 59 11.25 -2.93 3.28
C VAL A 59 10.52 -2.90 1.94
N THR A 60 11.28 -3.03 0.87
CA THR A 60 10.79 -3.15 -0.50
C THR A 60 11.29 -4.46 -1.13
N ALA A 61 11.04 -4.67 -2.42
CA ALA A 61 11.46 -5.87 -3.13
C ALA A 61 11.91 -5.57 -4.56
N ILE A 62 12.52 -6.58 -5.17
CA ILE A 62 12.65 -6.62 -6.63
C ILE A 62 11.27 -6.68 -7.30
N THR A 63 11.24 -6.72 -8.64
CA THR A 63 9.99 -6.79 -9.39
C THR A 63 9.25 -8.11 -9.08
N PRO A 64 8.00 -8.06 -8.60
CA PRO A 64 7.24 -9.25 -8.25
C PRO A 64 7.17 -10.33 -9.33
N THR A 65 7.30 -11.58 -8.88
CA THR A 65 7.25 -12.79 -9.71
C THR A 65 6.20 -13.77 -9.16
N PRO A 66 5.73 -14.74 -9.97
CA PRO A 66 4.78 -15.76 -9.50
C PRO A 66 5.31 -16.65 -8.35
N LEU A 67 6.62 -16.71 -8.15
CA LEU A 67 7.25 -17.50 -7.08
C LEU A 67 7.35 -16.74 -5.75
N GLY A 68 7.09 -15.44 -5.77
CA GLY A 68 7.12 -14.57 -4.60
C GLY A 68 8.52 -14.26 -4.09
N GLU A 69 8.64 -13.06 -3.53
CA GLU A 69 9.91 -12.57 -2.96
C GLU A 69 9.90 -12.69 -1.43
N GLY A 70 8.72 -12.77 -0.80
CA GLY A 70 8.60 -12.80 0.66
C GLY A 70 8.82 -11.44 1.32
N LYS A 71 8.44 -10.34 0.68
CA LYS A 71 8.67 -8.98 1.23
C LYS A 71 8.07 -8.79 2.64
N THR A 72 6.82 -9.21 2.85
CA THR A 72 6.17 -9.05 4.16
C THR A 72 6.70 -10.05 5.19
N THR A 73 7.11 -11.26 4.78
CA THR A 73 7.85 -12.16 5.69
C THR A 73 9.15 -11.52 6.12
N THR A 74 9.87 -10.83 5.23
CA THR A 74 11.08 -10.08 5.55
C THR A 74 10.82 -8.92 6.51
N THR A 75 9.74 -8.15 6.34
CA THR A 75 9.32 -7.09 7.28
C THR A 75 9.17 -7.64 8.70
N ILE A 76 8.44 -8.75 8.86
CA ILE A 76 8.19 -9.35 10.16
C ILE A 76 9.44 -10.07 10.70
N GLY A 77 10.17 -10.78 9.85
CA GLY A 77 11.42 -11.46 10.19
C GLY A 77 12.49 -10.48 10.66
N LEU A 78 12.63 -9.32 10.02
CA LEU A 78 13.54 -8.25 10.47
C LEU A 78 13.12 -7.68 11.82
N THR A 79 11.82 -7.49 12.03
CA THR A 79 11.27 -7.06 13.32
C THR A 79 11.61 -8.07 14.42
N GLN A 80 11.39 -9.37 14.17
CA GLN A 80 11.76 -10.44 15.11
C GLN A 80 13.27 -10.54 15.31
N GLY A 81 14.08 -10.40 14.26
CA GLY A 81 15.54 -10.45 14.32
C GLY A 81 16.14 -9.31 15.14
N LEU A 82 15.66 -8.08 14.97
CA LEU A 82 16.04 -6.95 15.81
C LEU A 82 15.59 -7.15 17.27
N GLY A 83 14.39 -7.70 17.48
CA GLY A 83 13.91 -8.08 18.80
C GLY A 83 14.78 -9.15 19.48
N ALA A 84 15.20 -10.16 18.74
CA ALA A 84 16.11 -11.22 19.21
C ALA A 84 17.52 -10.68 19.54
N ARG A 85 17.92 -9.56 18.92
CA ARG A 85 19.14 -8.80 19.26
C ARG A 85 18.92 -7.80 20.42
N GLY A 86 17.75 -7.81 21.06
CA GLY A 86 17.44 -6.98 22.22
C GLY A 86 17.09 -5.53 21.90
N ARG A 87 16.75 -5.20 20.64
CA ARG A 87 16.30 -3.86 20.26
C ARG A 87 14.82 -3.68 20.52
N ASN A 88 14.44 -2.47 20.96
CA ASN A 88 13.03 -2.08 20.96
C ASN A 88 12.61 -1.75 19.53
N VAL A 89 11.79 -2.60 18.94
CA VAL A 89 11.43 -2.55 17.52
C VAL A 89 9.92 -2.72 17.34
N MET A 90 9.37 -1.97 16.40
CA MET A 90 7.98 -2.10 15.97
C MET A 90 7.89 -2.17 14.45
N ALA A 91 6.85 -2.83 13.94
CA ALA A 91 6.54 -2.82 12.52
C ALA A 91 5.30 -1.97 12.20
N CYS A 92 5.25 -1.38 11.01
CA CYS A 92 4.10 -0.65 10.48
C CYS A 92 3.69 -1.22 9.12
N ILE A 93 2.60 -1.96 9.07
CA ILE A 93 2.13 -2.63 7.85
C ILE A 93 0.71 -2.25 7.48
N ARG A 94 0.33 -2.61 6.26
CA ARG A 94 -0.99 -2.33 5.71
C ARG A 94 -2.01 -3.36 6.19
N GLN A 95 -3.23 -2.90 6.44
CA GLN A 95 -4.39 -3.77 6.50
C GLN A 95 -4.67 -4.36 5.11
N PRO A 96 -4.83 -5.68 4.97
CA PRO A 96 -5.27 -6.28 3.72
C PRO A 96 -6.75 -6.04 3.46
N SER A 97 -7.12 -5.99 2.18
CA SER A 97 -8.52 -6.11 1.76
C SER A 97 -9.01 -7.53 2.02
N MET A 98 -10.26 -7.66 2.45
CA MET A 98 -10.92 -8.95 2.70
C MET A 98 -11.28 -9.67 1.41
N GLY A 99 -11.64 -8.94 0.35
CA GLY A 99 -12.07 -9.53 -0.93
C GLY A 99 -11.09 -10.56 -1.52
N PRO A 100 -9.78 -10.26 -1.62
CA PRO A 100 -8.75 -11.19 -2.09
C PRO A 100 -8.58 -12.48 -1.27
N THR A 101 -8.84 -12.43 0.04
CA THR A 101 -8.75 -13.58 0.96
C THR A 101 -9.65 -14.73 0.49
N PHE A 102 -10.85 -14.41 0.00
CA PHE A 102 -11.80 -15.40 -0.53
C PHE A 102 -11.59 -15.75 -2.00
N GLY A 103 -10.59 -15.15 -2.65
CA GLY A 103 -10.29 -15.30 -4.07
C GLY A 103 -9.12 -16.23 -4.34
N ILE A 104 -7.92 -15.65 -4.48
CA ILE A 104 -6.69 -16.34 -4.92
C ILE A 104 -5.54 -16.09 -3.94
N LYS A 105 -5.63 -15.07 -3.07
CA LYS A 105 -4.47 -14.54 -2.36
C LYS A 105 -4.30 -15.25 -1.01
N GLY A 106 -3.10 -15.79 -0.78
CA GLY A 106 -2.64 -16.24 0.54
C GLY A 106 -2.45 -15.08 1.54
N GLY A 107 -2.19 -15.40 2.80
CA GLY A 107 -2.21 -14.48 3.93
C GLY A 107 -1.29 -13.28 3.76
N ALA A 108 -1.79 -12.08 4.05
CA ALA A 108 -1.01 -10.84 3.93
C ALA A 108 -0.22 -10.49 5.21
N ALA A 109 -0.25 -11.36 6.22
CA ALA A 109 0.32 -11.13 7.55
C ALA A 109 1.80 -11.54 7.67
N GLY A 110 2.45 -11.95 6.57
CA GLY A 110 3.75 -12.63 6.60
C GLY A 110 3.58 -14.09 6.20
N GLY A 111 4.36 -14.99 6.80
CA GLY A 111 4.35 -16.42 6.49
C GLY A 111 5.38 -17.20 7.31
N GLY A 112 5.17 -18.49 7.49
CA GLY A 112 5.99 -19.36 8.32
C GLY A 112 6.05 -18.87 9.76
N TYR A 113 7.24 -18.84 10.36
CA TYR A 113 7.45 -18.31 11.72
C TYR A 113 7.64 -16.79 11.77
N SER A 114 7.40 -16.08 10.66
CA SER A 114 7.42 -14.62 10.58
C SER A 114 6.06 -14.08 10.15
N GLN A 115 5.14 -14.04 11.10
CA GLN A 115 3.75 -13.62 10.90
C GLN A 115 3.28 -12.63 11.97
N VAL A 116 2.28 -11.83 11.61
CA VAL A 116 1.43 -11.07 12.55
C VAL A 116 0.27 -11.95 12.99
N ILE A 117 -0.01 -11.96 14.28
CA ILE A 117 -1.07 -12.76 14.90
C ILE A 117 -2.04 -11.89 15.73
N PRO A 118 -3.32 -12.30 15.84
CA PRO A 118 -3.94 -13.46 15.18
C PRO A 118 -4.19 -13.25 13.67
N MET A 119 -3.85 -14.25 12.85
CA MET A 119 -3.89 -14.13 11.39
C MET A 119 -5.33 -14.01 10.83
N GLU A 120 -6.30 -14.66 11.44
CA GLU A 120 -7.71 -14.61 11.03
C GLU A 120 -8.28 -13.20 11.18
N GLU A 121 -8.09 -12.60 12.35
CA GLU A 121 -8.48 -11.23 12.66
C GLU A 121 -7.82 -10.22 11.71
N PHE A 122 -6.54 -10.43 11.39
CA PHE A 122 -5.78 -9.58 10.47
C PHE A 122 -6.36 -9.54 9.05
N ASN A 123 -6.85 -10.69 8.54
CA ASN A 123 -7.29 -10.82 7.15
C ASN A 123 -8.80 -10.64 6.92
N LEU A 124 -9.58 -10.53 8.00
CA LEU A 124 -11.03 -10.35 7.94
C LEU A 124 -11.42 -8.91 8.31
N HIS A 125 -12.07 -8.73 9.45
CA HIS A 125 -12.67 -7.44 9.82
C HIS A 125 -11.71 -6.51 10.56
N LEU A 126 -10.63 -7.06 11.15
CA LEU A 126 -9.69 -6.37 12.03
C LEU A 126 -10.41 -5.52 13.08
N THR A 127 -10.44 -4.21 12.91
CA THR A 127 -11.10 -3.24 13.81
C THR A 127 -12.17 -2.41 13.11
N GLY A 128 -12.58 -2.80 11.89
CA GLY A 128 -13.67 -2.19 11.15
C GLY A 128 -13.29 -1.02 10.23
N ASP A 129 -12.01 -0.72 10.04
CA ASP A 129 -11.55 0.44 9.26
C ASP A 129 -12.04 0.42 7.81
N LEU A 130 -12.00 -0.75 7.15
CA LEU A 130 -12.53 -0.90 5.79
C LEU A 130 -14.04 -0.71 5.73
N HIS A 131 -14.78 -1.09 6.77
CA HIS A 131 -16.22 -0.87 6.85
C HIS A 131 -16.52 0.63 6.97
N ALA A 132 -15.79 1.35 7.83
CA ALA A 132 -15.91 2.79 7.97
C ALA A 132 -15.64 3.51 6.63
N ILE A 133 -14.58 3.12 5.92
CA ILE A 133 -14.25 3.67 4.58
C ILE A 133 -15.38 3.37 3.59
N GLY A 134 -15.88 2.14 3.55
CA GLY A 134 -16.94 1.73 2.65
C GLY A 134 -18.22 2.56 2.86
N VAL A 135 -18.64 2.72 4.11
CA VAL A 135 -19.82 3.53 4.45
C VAL A 135 -19.59 5.01 4.16
N ALA A 136 -18.43 5.56 4.52
CA ALA A 136 -18.10 6.97 4.25
C ALA A 136 -18.07 7.29 2.74
N HIS A 137 -17.48 6.39 1.95
CA HIS A 137 -17.46 6.51 0.48
C HIS A 137 -18.86 6.47 -0.12
N ASN A 138 -19.67 5.51 0.31
CA ASN A 138 -21.01 5.32 -0.21
C ASN A 138 -21.99 6.40 0.27
N LEU A 139 -21.77 7.02 1.44
CA LEU A 139 -22.47 8.23 1.86
C LEU A 139 -22.21 9.39 0.89
N ALA A 140 -20.95 9.62 0.51
CA ALA A 140 -20.62 10.63 -0.49
C ALA A 140 -21.30 10.34 -1.84
N ALA A 141 -21.30 9.07 -2.29
CA ALA A 141 -22.00 8.66 -3.51
C ALA A 141 -23.52 8.93 -3.43
N ALA A 142 -24.15 8.60 -2.30
CA ALA A 142 -25.56 8.87 -2.05
C ALA A 142 -25.88 10.38 -2.03
N ALA A 143 -25.01 11.18 -1.41
CA ALA A 143 -25.17 12.64 -1.36
C ALA A 143 -25.08 13.28 -2.75
N ILE A 144 -24.19 12.79 -3.62
CA ILE A 144 -24.07 13.27 -5.02
C ILE A 144 -25.38 13.01 -5.77
N ASP A 145 -25.90 11.79 -5.72
CA ASP A 145 -27.13 11.41 -6.42
C ASP A 145 -28.35 12.17 -5.87
N ALA A 146 -28.45 12.32 -4.54
CA ALA A 146 -29.50 13.10 -3.91
C ALA A 146 -29.44 14.58 -4.32
N ARG A 147 -28.24 15.18 -4.32
CA ARG A 147 -28.06 16.58 -4.72
C ARG A 147 -28.46 16.79 -6.18
N TRP A 148 -28.01 15.93 -7.08
CA TRP A 148 -28.39 15.99 -8.49
C TRP A 148 -29.90 15.82 -8.69
N TYR A 149 -30.51 14.83 -8.02
CA TYR A 149 -31.95 14.57 -8.08
C TYR A 149 -32.81 15.80 -7.73
N PHE A 150 -32.46 16.50 -6.65
CA PHE A 150 -33.20 17.68 -6.20
C PHE A 150 -32.89 18.92 -7.01
N GLU A 151 -31.66 19.12 -7.49
CA GLU A 151 -31.32 20.24 -8.36
C GLU A 151 -32.14 20.20 -9.66
N GLU A 152 -32.35 19.04 -10.29
CA GLU A 152 -33.16 18.93 -11.50
C GLU A 152 -34.67 19.21 -11.28
N ARG A 153 -35.13 19.32 -10.03
CA ARG A 153 -36.57 19.46 -9.68
C ARG A 153 -36.91 20.75 -8.94
N LEU A 154 -35.94 21.39 -8.31
CA LEU A 154 -36.15 22.60 -7.51
C LEU A 154 -35.61 23.83 -8.24
N SER A 155 -36.31 24.96 -8.11
CA SER A 155 -35.80 26.26 -8.53
C SER A 155 -34.71 26.75 -7.56
N ASP A 156 -33.91 27.72 -8.01
CA ASP A 156 -32.85 28.31 -7.18
C ASP A 156 -33.38 28.96 -5.90
N ALA A 157 -34.56 29.58 -5.96
CA ALA A 157 -35.23 30.12 -4.78
C ALA A 157 -35.53 29.03 -3.73
N LYS A 158 -36.05 27.87 -4.16
CA LYS A 158 -36.34 26.74 -3.25
C LYS A 158 -35.08 26.08 -2.70
N LEU A 159 -33.98 26.09 -3.44
CA LEU A 159 -32.68 25.65 -2.94
C LEU A 159 -32.14 26.63 -1.89
N ALA A 160 -32.25 27.94 -2.14
CA ALA A 160 -31.82 28.99 -1.23
C ALA A 160 -32.60 28.99 0.09
N GLU A 161 -33.91 28.74 0.07
CA GLU A 161 -34.74 28.52 1.27
C GLU A 161 -34.20 27.40 2.17
N ARG A 162 -33.46 26.44 1.59
CA ARG A 162 -32.81 25.32 2.29
C ARG A 162 -31.33 25.59 2.59
N GLY A 163 -30.83 26.79 2.35
CA GLY A 163 -29.42 27.15 2.50
C GLY A 163 -28.49 26.54 1.45
N LEU A 164 -29.02 26.11 0.31
CA LEU A 164 -28.25 25.44 -0.75
C LEU A 164 -28.09 26.34 -1.98
N LYS A 165 -26.87 26.33 -2.56
CA LYS A 165 -26.58 26.92 -3.87
C LYS A 165 -26.54 25.84 -4.94
N ARG A 166 -27.11 26.07 -6.13
CA ARG A 166 -27.01 25.11 -7.24
C ARG A 166 -25.54 24.85 -7.62
N LEU A 167 -25.15 23.58 -7.68
CA LEU A 167 -23.83 23.12 -8.13
C LEU A 167 -23.80 22.89 -9.64
N SER A 168 -24.96 22.61 -10.25
CA SER A 168 -25.09 22.35 -11.69
C SER A 168 -24.21 21.17 -12.11
N ILE A 169 -24.32 20.05 -11.39
CA ILE A 169 -23.57 18.82 -11.65
C ILE A 169 -23.79 18.36 -13.10
N ASP A 170 -22.69 18.02 -13.80
CA ASP A 170 -22.77 17.32 -15.09
C ASP A 170 -22.79 15.80 -14.82
N PRO A 171 -23.90 15.10 -15.09
CA PRO A 171 -24.04 13.68 -14.77
C PRO A 171 -23.10 12.78 -15.57
N HIS A 172 -22.61 13.23 -16.74
CA HIS A 172 -21.65 12.48 -17.56
C HIS A 172 -20.21 12.69 -17.11
N ARG A 173 -19.98 13.59 -16.14
CA ARG A 173 -18.65 13.90 -15.60
C ARG A 173 -18.57 13.66 -14.09
N ILE A 174 -19.45 12.81 -13.56
CA ILE A 174 -19.31 12.26 -12.21
C ILE A 174 -18.20 11.20 -12.26
N LEU A 175 -17.10 11.46 -11.54
CA LEU A 175 -15.96 10.57 -11.42
C LEU A 175 -16.12 9.59 -10.24
N TRP A 176 -16.90 9.99 -9.24
CA TRP A 176 -17.12 9.22 -8.01
C TRP A 176 -17.99 7.98 -8.26
N ARG A 177 -17.38 6.82 -8.01
CA ARG A 177 -18.00 5.50 -8.11
C ARG A 177 -18.58 5.10 -6.74
N ARG A 178 -18.91 3.82 -6.56
CA ARG A 178 -19.24 3.23 -5.26
C ARG A 178 -18.18 2.20 -4.88
N VAL A 179 -18.21 1.69 -3.65
CA VAL A 179 -17.27 0.65 -3.22
C VAL A 179 -17.90 -0.47 -2.40
N VAL A 180 -17.28 -1.65 -2.48
CA VAL A 180 -17.54 -2.82 -1.65
C VAL A 180 -16.27 -3.64 -1.51
N ASP A 181 -15.99 -4.20 -0.32
CA ASP A 181 -14.74 -4.94 -0.07
C ASP A 181 -14.87 -6.44 -0.40
N VAL A 182 -15.32 -6.72 -1.62
CA VAL A 182 -15.51 -8.08 -2.15
C VAL A 182 -15.07 -8.12 -3.61
N ASN A 183 -14.55 -9.25 -4.07
CA ASN A 183 -14.13 -9.44 -5.46
C ASN A 183 -15.33 -9.68 -6.40
N ASP A 184 -16.06 -8.62 -6.77
CA ASP A 184 -17.26 -8.73 -7.60
C ASP A 184 -17.09 -8.05 -8.98
N ARG A 185 -16.76 -8.86 -9.99
CA ARG A 185 -16.57 -8.37 -11.36
C ARG A 185 -17.86 -7.84 -12.01
N ALA A 186 -19.04 -8.26 -11.56
CA ALA A 186 -20.32 -7.89 -12.16
C ALA A 186 -20.69 -6.44 -11.87
N LEU A 187 -20.18 -5.87 -10.78
CA LEU A 187 -20.44 -4.49 -10.37
C LEU A 187 -19.52 -3.46 -11.05
N ARG A 188 -18.60 -3.87 -11.93
CA ARG A 188 -17.64 -2.96 -12.59
C ARG A 188 -18.31 -1.83 -13.36
N SER A 189 -19.42 -2.14 -14.04
CA SER A 189 -20.19 -1.20 -14.84
C SER A 189 -21.67 -1.48 -14.63
N ILE A 190 -22.41 -0.49 -14.12
CA ILE A 190 -23.84 -0.61 -13.82
C ILE A 190 -24.57 0.67 -14.24
N VAL A 191 -25.89 0.58 -14.33
CA VAL A 191 -26.80 1.73 -14.43
C VAL A 191 -27.60 1.81 -13.13
N LEU A 192 -27.57 2.97 -12.46
CA LEU A 192 -28.36 3.24 -11.25
C LEU A 192 -29.60 4.09 -11.57
N GLY A 193 -30.47 4.31 -10.57
CA GLY A 193 -31.60 5.24 -10.68
C GLY A 193 -32.74 4.76 -11.59
N LEU A 194 -32.88 3.43 -11.73
CA LEU A 194 -34.00 2.77 -12.40
C LEU A 194 -35.17 2.58 -11.40
N GLY A 195 -36.37 2.27 -11.89
CA GLY A 195 -37.55 1.98 -11.07
C GLY A 195 -38.69 3.00 -11.19
N GLY A 196 -38.35 4.28 -11.41
CA GLY A 196 -39.35 5.33 -11.63
C GLY A 196 -38.87 6.71 -11.18
N ARG A 197 -39.77 7.69 -11.20
CA ARG A 197 -39.43 9.10 -10.90
C ARG A 197 -38.96 9.33 -9.46
N ALA A 198 -39.32 8.45 -8.53
CA ALA A 198 -38.97 8.52 -7.11
C ALA A 198 -37.63 7.84 -6.76
N ASP A 199 -37.10 6.99 -7.64
CA ASP A 199 -35.97 6.10 -7.35
C ASP A 199 -34.61 6.65 -7.83
N GLY A 200 -34.59 7.92 -8.25
CA GLY A 200 -33.38 8.61 -8.69
C GLY A 200 -33.44 9.07 -10.14
N LEU A 201 -32.26 9.30 -10.72
CA LEU A 201 -32.07 9.66 -12.13
C LEU A 201 -31.12 8.62 -12.76
N PRO A 202 -31.46 8.05 -13.94
CA PRO A 202 -30.61 7.08 -14.61
C PRO A 202 -29.21 7.64 -14.92
N ARG A 203 -28.16 6.91 -14.53
CA ARG A 203 -26.77 7.19 -14.95
C ARG A 203 -25.88 5.95 -14.91
N GLU A 204 -24.84 5.96 -15.74
CA GLU A 204 -23.78 4.95 -15.71
C GLU A 204 -22.80 5.21 -14.55
N THR A 205 -22.36 4.13 -13.91
CA THR A 205 -21.32 4.14 -12.88
C THR A 205 -20.77 2.73 -12.65
N GLY A 206 -20.15 2.46 -11.50
CA GLY A 206 -19.77 1.13 -11.08
C GLY A 206 -19.23 1.11 -9.66
N TYR A 207 -18.74 -0.08 -9.26
CA TYR A 207 -18.08 -0.29 -7.99
C TYR A 207 -16.59 -0.56 -8.17
N ASP A 208 -15.81 -0.06 -7.21
CA ASP A 208 -14.41 -0.44 -7.00
C ASP A 208 -14.29 -1.21 -5.68
N ILE A 209 -13.20 -1.95 -5.49
CA ILE A 209 -12.94 -2.57 -4.19
C ILE A 209 -12.63 -1.47 -3.16
N THR A 210 -13.06 -1.61 -1.90
CA THR A 210 -12.98 -0.51 -0.90
C THR A 210 -11.58 0.09 -0.74
N VAL A 211 -10.53 -0.74 -0.77
CA VAL A 211 -9.13 -0.27 -0.70
C VAL A 211 -8.67 0.57 -1.90
N ALA A 212 -9.43 0.60 -2.99
CA ALA A 212 -9.22 1.48 -4.14
C ALA A 212 -9.83 2.88 -3.95
N SER A 213 -10.60 3.11 -2.87
CA SER A 213 -11.17 4.43 -2.59
C SER A 213 -10.08 5.48 -2.33
N GLU A 214 -10.31 6.70 -2.82
CA GLU A 214 -9.51 7.86 -2.42
C GLU A 214 -9.52 8.10 -0.90
N ILE A 215 -10.60 7.77 -0.19
CA ILE A 215 -10.66 7.89 1.28
C ILE A 215 -9.64 6.95 1.95
N MET A 216 -9.37 5.77 1.38
CA MET A 216 -8.30 4.90 1.86
C MET A 216 -6.92 5.53 1.66
N ALA A 217 -6.68 6.14 0.49
CA ALA A 217 -5.42 6.86 0.23
C ALA A 217 -5.27 8.09 1.15
N ILE A 218 -6.37 8.78 1.46
CA ILE A 218 -6.40 9.87 2.43
C ILE A 218 -6.03 9.35 3.81
N LEU A 219 -6.67 8.28 4.30
CA LEU A 219 -6.39 7.71 5.61
C LEU A 219 -4.89 7.39 5.79
N ALA A 220 -4.27 6.85 4.75
CA ALA A 220 -2.83 6.55 4.78
C ALA A 220 -1.93 7.80 4.78
N LEU A 221 -2.41 8.97 4.34
CA LEU A 221 -1.65 10.22 4.23
C LEU A 221 -2.08 11.30 5.22
N VAL A 222 -3.10 11.04 6.06
CA VAL A 222 -3.46 11.97 7.14
C VAL A 222 -2.23 12.16 8.03
N ASP A 223 -2.01 13.42 8.39
CA ASP A 223 -0.93 13.83 9.28
C ASP A 223 -1.47 14.68 10.43
N GLY A 224 -0.77 14.69 11.56
CA GLY A 224 -1.13 15.42 12.76
C GLY A 224 -0.11 15.23 13.88
N GLN A 225 -0.15 16.15 14.85
CA GLN A 225 0.67 16.12 16.06
C GLN A 225 -0.12 15.64 17.29
N ASP A 226 -1.41 15.39 17.10
CA ASP A 226 -2.38 14.88 18.06
C ASP A 226 -3.67 14.47 17.35
N TYR A 227 -4.65 13.91 18.09
CA TYR A 227 -5.92 13.49 17.50
C TYR A 227 -6.68 14.64 16.83
N ALA A 228 -6.74 15.81 17.47
CA ALA A 228 -7.51 16.94 16.97
C ALA A 228 -6.95 17.51 15.65
N SER A 229 -5.63 17.64 15.54
CA SER A 229 -4.95 18.09 14.32
C SER A 229 -5.04 17.05 13.20
N ALA A 230 -4.91 15.75 13.52
CA ALA A 230 -5.13 14.67 12.56
C ALA A 230 -6.56 14.66 12.01
N LEU A 231 -7.56 14.84 12.88
CA LEU A 231 -8.97 14.92 12.48
C LEU A 231 -9.27 16.13 11.59
N ARG A 232 -8.64 17.30 11.87
CA ARG A 232 -8.72 18.47 10.99
C ARG A 232 -8.10 18.19 9.63
N ASN A 233 -6.91 17.58 9.59
CA ASN A 233 -6.24 17.23 8.34
C ASN A 233 -7.06 16.22 7.51
N LEU A 234 -7.66 15.22 8.15
CA LEU A 234 -8.61 14.30 7.51
C LEU A 234 -9.78 15.06 6.88
N ARG A 235 -10.43 15.96 7.63
CA ARG A 235 -11.58 16.74 7.15
C ARG A 235 -11.22 17.63 5.96
N GLU A 236 -10.07 18.31 6.01
CA GLU A 236 -9.57 19.14 4.92
C GLU A 236 -9.29 18.30 3.66
N ARG A 237 -8.64 17.14 3.82
CA ARG A 237 -8.40 16.20 2.71
C ARG A 237 -9.69 15.66 2.11
N CYS A 238 -10.64 15.22 2.93
CA CYS A 238 -11.96 14.79 2.46
C CYS A 238 -12.70 15.92 1.74
N GLY A 239 -12.63 17.16 2.25
CA GLY A 239 -13.24 18.32 1.62
C GLY A 239 -12.69 18.61 0.22
N ARG A 240 -11.39 18.36 -0.01
CA ARG A 240 -10.73 18.56 -1.33
C ARG A 240 -11.00 17.47 -2.35
N ILE A 241 -11.64 16.35 -1.99
CA ILE A 241 -11.99 15.29 -2.95
C ILE A 241 -12.85 15.88 -4.05
N VAL A 242 -12.44 15.70 -5.31
CA VAL A 242 -13.20 16.11 -6.48
C VAL A 242 -14.06 14.93 -6.96
N PHE A 243 -15.39 15.05 -6.82
CA PHE A 243 -16.30 13.96 -7.20
C PHE A 243 -16.75 14.03 -8.67
N GLY A 244 -16.55 15.16 -9.33
CA GLY A 244 -16.93 15.40 -10.72
C GLY A 244 -16.77 16.86 -11.10
N THR A 245 -17.44 17.27 -12.17
CA THR A 245 -17.46 18.68 -12.60
C THR A 245 -18.88 19.21 -12.77
N SER A 246 -19.03 20.52 -12.67
CA SER A 246 -20.24 21.22 -13.10
C SER A 246 -20.39 21.19 -14.63
N LYS A 247 -21.57 21.55 -15.13
CA LYS A 247 -21.86 21.76 -16.57
C LYS A 247 -20.94 22.81 -17.22
N ALA A 248 -20.37 23.73 -16.42
CA ALA A 248 -19.37 24.70 -16.86
C ALA A 248 -17.92 24.16 -16.89
N GLY A 249 -17.69 22.92 -16.42
CA GLY A 249 -16.39 22.28 -16.38
C GLY A 249 -15.56 22.59 -15.13
N ASN A 250 -16.09 23.35 -14.16
CA ASN A 250 -15.41 23.60 -12.88
C ASN A 250 -15.43 22.33 -12.00
N PRO A 251 -14.33 21.97 -11.34
CA PRO A 251 -14.31 20.89 -10.35
C PRO A 251 -15.35 21.11 -9.24
N LEU A 252 -16.01 20.05 -8.81
CA LEU A 252 -16.92 20.05 -7.67
C LEU A 252 -16.39 19.11 -6.59
N THR A 253 -16.37 19.60 -5.35
CA THR A 253 -15.74 18.93 -4.22
C THR A 253 -16.74 18.42 -3.18
N LEU A 254 -16.31 17.54 -2.28
CA LEU A 254 -17.16 17.13 -1.16
C LEU A 254 -17.45 18.27 -0.17
N GLU A 255 -16.62 19.32 -0.17
CA GLU A 255 -16.91 20.56 0.54
C GLU A 255 -18.09 21.30 -0.10
N ASP A 256 -18.08 21.48 -1.43
CA ASP A 256 -19.18 22.11 -2.17
C ASP A 256 -20.51 21.38 -1.98
N LEU A 257 -20.43 20.04 -1.85
CA LEU A 257 -21.58 19.18 -1.60
C LEU A 257 -22.08 19.28 -0.14
N GLY A 258 -21.24 19.74 0.79
CA GLY A 258 -21.54 19.81 2.23
C GLY A 258 -21.43 18.48 2.98
N VAL A 259 -20.77 17.46 2.40
CA VAL A 259 -20.70 16.10 2.98
C VAL A 259 -19.37 15.79 3.67
N ALA A 260 -18.35 16.65 3.49
CA ALA A 260 -17.00 16.44 4.03
C ALA A 260 -17.00 16.16 5.54
N GLY A 261 -17.76 16.93 6.33
CA GLY A 261 -17.86 16.73 7.78
C GLY A 261 -18.48 15.38 8.17
N ALA A 262 -19.52 14.93 7.45
CA ALA A 262 -20.16 13.65 7.72
C ALA A 262 -19.23 12.47 7.39
N VAL A 263 -18.48 12.57 6.28
CA VAL A 263 -17.41 11.61 5.95
C VAL A 263 -16.36 11.57 7.05
N THR A 264 -15.92 12.71 7.57
CA THR A 264 -14.96 12.76 8.70
C THR A 264 -15.50 12.09 9.96
N VAL A 265 -16.77 12.32 10.32
CA VAL A 265 -17.38 11.69 11.50
C VAL A 265 -17.39 10.17 11.38
N LEU A 266 -17.71 9.62 10.21
CA LEU A 266 -17.68 8.18 9.96
C LEU A 266 -16.27 7.59 10.02
N MET A 267 -15.26 8.40 9.72
CA MET A 267 -13.85 7.98 9.65
C MET A 267 -13.07 8.22 10.94
N LYS A 268 -13.66 8.89 11.95
CA LYS A 268 -12.94 9.38 13.14
C LYS A 268 -12.22 8.26 13.91
N ASP A 269 -12.87 7.11 14.07
CA ASP A 269 -12.33 5.98 14.84
C ASP A 269 -11.31 5.18 14.01
N ALA A 270 -11.50 5.17 12.69
CA ALA A 270 -10.58 4.57 11.73
C ALA A 270 -9.28 5.36 11.57
N LEU A 271 -9.10 6.52 12.22
CA LEU A 271 -7.83 7.24 12.26
C LEU A 271 -6.79 6.60 13.18
N HIS A 272 -7.23 5.80 14.15
CA HIS A 272 -6.37 5.23 15.17
C HIS A 272 -5.73 3.93 14.66
N PRO A 273 -4.39 3.83 14.63
CA PRO A 273 -3.68 2.61 14.24
C PRO A 273 -4.06 1.42 15.14
N THR A 274 -4.17 0.23 14.55
CA THR A 274 -4.43 -1.01 15.30
C THR A 274 -3.11 -1.64 15.71
N LEU A 275 -2.87 -1.78 17.02
CA LEU A 275 -1.75 -2.54 17.58
C LEU A 275 -2.11 -4.04 17.60
N MET A 276 -1.20 -4.85 17.07
CA MET A 276 -1.15 -6.30 17.11
C MET A 276 0.28 -6.73 17.46
N GLN A 277 0.61 -8.02 17.28
CA GLN A 277 1.94 -8.55 17.58
C GLN A 277 2.45 -9.55 16.54
N THR A 278 3.77 -9.73 16.50
CA THR A 278 4.41 -10.86 15.81
C THR A 278 4.24 -12.16 16.60
N LEU A 279 4.59 -13.30 16.01
CA LEU A 279 4.71 -14.59 16.71
C LEU A 279 5.68 -14.57 17.92
N GLU A 280 6.63 -13.64 17.95
CA GLU A 280 7.62 -13.51 19.03
C GLU A 280 7.33 -12.32 19.97
N GLY A 281 6.16 -11.69 19.85
CA GLY A 281 5.70 -10.67 20.80
C GLY A 281 6.31 -9.28 20.61
N GLN A 282 6.74 -8.92 19.40
CA GLN A 282 7.04 -7.52 19.04
C GLN A 282 5.77 -6.81 18.55
N GLY A 283 5.63 -5.52 18.86
CA GLY A 283 4.45 -4.73 18.49
C GLY A 283 4.38 -4.43 17.00
N VAL A 284 3.19 -4.55 16.42
CA VAL A 284 2.93 -4.26 15.00
C VAL A 284 1.73 -3.34 14.87
N PHE A 285 1.92 -2.18 14.23
CA PHE A 285 0.80 -1.37 13.77
C PHE A 285 0.30 -1.85 12.41
N VAL A 286 -1.00 -2.10 12.36
CA VAL A 286 -1.75 -2.43 11.14
C VAL A 286 -2.71 -1.27 10.87
N HIS A 287 -2.45 -0.49 9.83
CA HIS A 287 -3.26 0.69 9.57
C HIS A 287 -3.20 1.19 8.12
N ALA A 288 -4.38 1.44 7.56
CA ALA A 288 -4.63 1.73 6.17
C ALA A 288 -4.10 0.64 5.21
N GLY A 289 -4.53 0.66 3.96
CA GLY A 289 -4.15 -0.34 2.97
C GLY A 289 -4.47 0.06 1.54
N PRO A 290 -4.03 1.25 1.08
CA PRO A 290 -4.30 1.68 -0.29
C PRO A 290 -3.61 0.77 -1.29
N PHE A 291 -4.20 0.67 -2.48
CA PHE A 291 -3.57 0.04 -3.63
C PHE A 291 -2.19 0.67 -3.94
N ALA A 292 -1.24 -0.17 -4.36
CA ALA A 292 0.09 0.28 -4.78
C ALA A 292 0.18 0.65 -6.27
N ASN A 293 -0.92 0.53 -7.03
CA ASN A 293 -1.00 0.96 -8.43
C ASN A 293 -1.60 2.38 -8.56
N ILE A 294 -2.89 2.55 -8.26
CA ILE A 294 -3.63 3.82 -8.36
C ILE A 294 -3.46 4.72 -7.13
N ALA A 295 -2.75 4.23 -6.11
CA ALA A 295 -2.35 4.98 -4.94
C ALA A 295 -0.92 4.59 -4.54
N HIS A 296 -0.46 5.10 -3.40
CA HIS A 296 0.94 5.02 -2.98
C HIS A 296 1.33 3.69 -2.34
N GLY A 297 0.38 2.86 -1.92
CA GLY A 297 0.68 1.48 -1.53
C GLY A 297 1.39 1.28 -0.20
N ASN A 298 1.28 2.21 0.75
CA ASN A 298 1.96 2.15 2.05
C ASN A 298 0.95 2.21 3.21
N SER A 299 1.38 1.79 4.41
CA SER A 299 0.65 1.99 5.67
C SER A 299 0.57 3.48 6.04
N SER A 300 -0.23 3.83 7.04
CA SER A 300 -0.48 5.24 7.38
C SER A 300 0.72 5.99 7.96
N VAL A 301 0.85 7.28 7.61
CA VAL A 301 1.78 8.24 8.24
C VAL A 301 1.62 8.29 9.76
N LEU A 302 0.39 8.28 10.27
CA LEU A 302 0.12 8.37 11.71
C LEU A 302 0.70 7.17 12.48
N ALA A 303 0.60 5.95 11.93
CA ALA A 303 1.20 4.76 12.53
C ALA A 303 2.72 4.89 12.64
N ASP A 304 3.39 5.35 11.57
CA ASP A 304 4.85 5.53 11.59
C ASP A 304 5.25 6.60 12.61
N ARG A 305 4.52 7.71 12.69
CA ARG A 305 4.82 8.77 13.67
C ARG A 305 4.74 8.29 15.10
N VAL A 306 3.72 7.50 15.43
CA VAL A 306 3.58 6.92 16.76
C VAL A 306 4.72 5.92 17.01
N ALA A 307 4.93 4.97 16.10
CA ALA A 307 5.98 3.95 16.25
C ALA A 307 7.38 4.55 16.38
N LEU A 308 7.70 5.57 15.56
CA LEU A 308 9.02 6.21 15.56
C LEU A 308 9.34 6.90 16.88
N GLN A 309 8.33 7.22 17.69
CA GLN A 309 8.54 7.84 19.01
C GLN A 309 8.56 6.83 20.15
N LEU A 310 8.15 5.58 19.88
CA LEU A 310 8.07 4.48 20.84
C LEU A 310 9.23 3.49 20.73
N ALA A 311 9.74 3.25 19.51
CA ALA A 311 10.74 2.23 19.21
C ALA A 311 12.08 2.81 18.73
N ASP A 312 13.16 2.07 18.96
CA ASP A 312 14.49 2.39 18.44
C ASP A 312 14.56 2.15 16.92
N TYR A 313 13.82 1.15 16.43
CA TYR A 313 13.69 0.81 15.02
C TYR A 313 12.21 0.65 14.64
N VAL A 314 11.82 1.23 13.50
CA VAL A 314 10.50 1.06 12.90
C VAL A 314 10.65 0.48 11.52
N ILE A 315 10.12 -0.72 11.34
CA ILE A 315 10.15 -1.45 10.07
C ILE A 315 8.81 -1.25 9.37
N THR A 316 8.80 -0.47 8.29
CA THR A 316 7.64 -0.34 7.40
C THR A 316 7.90 -1.09 6.09
N GLU A 317 6.89 -1.20 5.24
CA GLU A 317 7.06 -1.71 3.89
C GLU A 317 6.32 -0.90 2.83
N SER A 318 6.79 -1.04 1.60
CA SER A 318 6.19 -0.45 0.42
C SER A 318 5.66 -1.51 -0.56
N GLY A 319 4.46 -1.28 -1.11
CA GLY A 319 3.77 -2.27 -1.94
C GLY A 319 4.38 -2.46 -3.34
N PHE A 320 4.42 -3.69 -3.85
CA PHE A 320 5.13 -4.09 -5.08
C PHE A 320 6.66 -3.95 -4.95
N GLY A 321 7.37 -3.75 -6.05
CA GLY A 321 8.82 -3.55 -6.06
C GLY A 321 9.21 -2.09 -5.85
N ALA A 322 10.52 -1.84 -5.76
CA ALA A 322 11.08 -0.52 -5.46
C ALA A 322 10.76 0.55 -6.52
N ASP A 323 10.53 0.13 -7.77
CA ASP A 323 10.10 0.98 -8.88
C ASP A 323 8.69 1.56 -8.71
N MET A 324 7.85 0.96 -7.86
CA MET A 324 6.49 1.43 -7.61
C MET A 324 6.25 1.79 -6.15
N GLY A 325 6.44 0.84 -5.24
CA GLY A 325 6.15 1.04 -3.82
C GLY A 325 7.06 2.08 -3.21
N MET A 326 8.37 1.82 -3.27
CA MET A 326 9.39 2.67 -2.66
C MET A 326 9.42 4.06 -3.33
N GLU A 327 9.34 4.13 -4.66
CA GLU A 327 9.23 5.40 -5.39
C GLU A 327 8.10 6.28 -4.84
N LYS A 328 6.91 5.71 -4.60
CA LYS A 328 5.76 6.42 -4.05
C LYS A 328 5.87 6.64 -2.54
N PHE A 329 6.52 5.73 -1.82
CA PHE A 329 6.86 5.93 -0.42
C PHE A 329 7.69 7.21 -0.26
N PHE A 330 8.73 7.42 -1.09
CA PHE A 330 9.54 8.64 -1.05
C PHE A 330 8.81 9.86 -1.63
N ASN A 331 8.35 9.79 -2.88
CA ASN A 331 7.81 10.97 -3.57
C ASN A 331 6.41 11.39 -3.13
N ILE A 332 5.68 10.55 -2.37
CA ILE A 332 4.34 10.87 -1.86
C ILE A 332 4.31 10.82 -0.32
N LYS A 333 4.63 9.69 0.30
CA LYS A 333 4.46 9.51 1.76
C LYS A 333 5.51 10.31 2.56
N CYS A 334 6.79 10.20 2.24
CA CYS A 334 7.87 10.99 2.83
C CYS A 334 7.71 12.48 2.50
N ARG A 335 7.41 12.82 1.24
CA ARG A 335 7.08 14.21 0.84
C ARG A 335 5.96 14.81 1.70
N THR A 336 4.90 14.05 1.95
CA THR A 336 3.73 14.52 2.72
C THR A 336 4.03 14.64 4.21
N SER A 337 4.75 13.69 4.78
CA SER A 337 4.98 13.59 6.24
C SER A 337 6.27 14.28 6.72
N GLY A 338 7.20 14.58 5.82
CA GLY A 338 8.55 14.98 6.17
C GLY A 338 9.39 13.89 6.84
N LEU A 339 8.90 12.64 6.92
CA LEU A 339 9.68 11.52 7.44
C LEU A 339 10.71 11.07 6.40
N VAL A 340 11.93 10.78 6.86
CA VAL A 340 13.05 10.34 6.03
C VAL A 340 13.49 8.96 6.50
N PRO A 341 13.57 7.96 5.61
CA PRO A 341 14.11 6.64 5.95
C PRO A 341 15.61 6.72 6.25
N ASP A 342 16.06 5.93 7.23
CA ASP A 342 17.47 5.73 7.55
C ASP A 342 18.08 4.58 6.72
N CYS A 343 17.27 3.62 6.26
CA CYS A 343 17.72 2.48 5.47
C CYS A 343 16.58 1.91 4.59
N VAL A 344 16.95 1.29 3.46
CA VAL A 344 16.05 0.45 2.67
C VAL A 344 16.52 -1.00 2.71
N VAL A 345 15.60 -1.93 2.91
CA VAL A 345 15.84 -3.37 2.74
C VAL A 345 15.20 -3.81 1.42
N LEU A 346 16.00 -4.29 0.48
CA LEU A 346 15.57 -4.78 -0.83
C LEU A 346 15.49 -6.31 -0.80
N THR A 347 14.27 -6.82 -0.73
CA THR A 347 14.00 -8.27 -0.65
C THR A 347 14.09 -8.95 -2.01
N THR A 348 14.72 -10.13 -2.06
CA THR A 348 14.79 -10.98 -3.25
C THR A 348 14.89 -12.47 -2.90
N THR A 349 14.74 -13.32 -3.91
CA THR A 349 15.00 -14.77 -3.84
C THR A 349 15.76 -15.21 -5.09
N ILE A 350 16.55 -16.28 -5.00
CA ILE A 350 17.25 -16.83 -6.16
C ILE A 350 16.27 -17.17 -7.29
N ARG A 351 15.16 -17.83 -6.97
CA ARG A 351 14.17 -18.27 -7.96
C ARG A 351 13.40 -17.11 -8.61
N ALA A 352 13.15 -16.03 -7.87
CA ALA A 352 12.56 -14.81 -8.45
C ALA A 352 13.54 -14.15 -9.43
N LEU A 353 14.83 -14.07 -9.09
CA LEU A 353 15.85 -13.58 -10.03
C LEU A 353 15.97 -14.47 -11.27
N LYS A 354 15.96 -15.80 -11.14
CA LYS A 354 15.90 -16.70 -12.30
C LYS A 354 14.66 -16.47 -13.18
N THR A 355 13.53 -16.08 -12.59
CA THR A 355 12.35 -15.67 -13.37
C THR A 355 12.60 -14.35 -14.10
N GLN A 356 13.29 -13.41 -13.46
CA GLN A 356 13.72 -12.17 -14.10
C GLN A 356 14.77 -12.39 -15.20
N GLY A 357 15.57 -13.46 -15.12
CA GLY A 357 16.50 -13.88 -16.17
C GLY A 357 15.85 -14.53 -17.38
N GLY A 358 14.52 -14.66 -17.40
CA GLY A 358 13.79 -15.27 -18.53
C GLY A 358 13.46 -16.75 -18.34
N GLY A 359 13.47 -17.24 -17.10
CA GLY A 359 13.12 -18.62 -16.79
C GLY A 359 11.70 -19.02 -17.26
N PRO A 360 11.43 -20.33 -17.36
CA PRO A 360 10.19 -20.86 -17.91
C PRO A 360 8.93 -20.44 -17.13
N PRO A 361 7.78 -20.20 -17.79
CA PRO A 361 6.57 -19.73 -17.11
C PRO A 361 6.09 -20.65 -15.97
N VAL A 362 5.84 -20.05 -14.81
CA VAL A 362 5.27 -20.74 -13.64
C VAL A 362 3.74 -20.71 -13.70
N LYS A 363 3.11 -21.87 -13.53
CA LYS A 363 1.64 -22.01 -13.50
C LYS A 363 1.20 -22.60 -12.15
N PRO A 364 0.29 -21.95 -11.41
CA PRO A 364 -0.26 -22.52 -10.18
C PRO A 364 -0.82 -23.94 -10.39
N GLY A 365 -0.56 -24.83 -9.45
CA GLY A 365 -1.00 -26.23 -9.50
C GLY A 365 -0.18 -27.15 -10.42
N ARG A 366 0.92 -26.67 -11.02
CA ARG A 366 1.88 -27.49 -11.76
C ARG A 366 3.21 -27.58 -11.01
N PRO A 367 3.97 -28.69 -11.14
CA PRO A 367 5.33 -28.77 -10.62
C PRO A 367 6.19 -27.62 -11.12
N LEU A 368 7.09 -27.12 -10.27
CA LEU A 368 8.04 -26.09 -10.66
C LEU A 368 9.00 -26.64 -11.72
N PRO A 369 9.29 -25.87 -12.79
CA PRO A 369 10.35 -26.20 -13.73
C PRO A 369 11.71 -26.42 -13.03
N ARG A 370 12.54 -27.32 -13.58
CA ARG A 370 13.86 -27.68 -13.02
C ARG A 370 14.76 -26.46 -12.80
N ALA A 371 14.71 -25.47 -13.70
CA ALA A 371 15.46 -24.21 -13.60
C ALA A 371 15.25 -23.47 -12.26
N TYR A 372 14.14 -23.72 -11.54
CA TYR A 372 13.87 -23.07 -10.25
C TYR A 372 14.18 -23.96 -9.03
N VAL A 373 14.60 -25.21 -9.22
CA VAL A 373 14.89 -26.14 -8.12
C VAL A 373 16.29 -26.75 -8.23
N GLU A 374 17.02 -26.43 -9.29
CA GLU A 374 18.41 -26.78 -9.52
C GLU A 374 19.25 -25.52 -9.71
N GLU A 375 20.56 -25.65 -9.50
CA GLU A 375 21.52 -24.57 -9.68
C GLU A 375 21.54 -24.10 -11.15
N ASP A 376 21.44 -22.79 -11.36
CA ASP A 376 21.55 -22.16 -12.67
C ASP A 376 22.10 -20.73 -12.55
N LEU A 377 23.43 -20.64 -12.54
CA LEU A 377 24.16 -19.37 -12.37
C LEU A 377 24.03 -18.44 -13.58
N GLU A 378 23.87 -18.99 -14.79
CA GLU A 378 23.70 -18.20 -16.01
C GLU A 378 22.34 -17.49 -15.97
N LEU A 379 21.27 -18.24 -15.70
CA LEU A 379 19.93 -17.69 -15.59
C LEU A 379 19.79 -16.72 -14.40
N LEU A 380 20.44 -17.02 -13.27
CA LEU A 380 20.54 -16.10 -12.14
C LEU A 380 21.25 -14.80 -12.55
N GLY A 381 22.36 -14.91 -13.28
CA GLY A 381 23.14 -13.78 -13.80
C GLY A 381 22.34 -12.82 -14.66
N GLU A 382 21.55 -13.34 -15.60
CA GLU A 382 20.62 -12.52 -16.40
C GLU A 382 19.56 -11.82 -15.52
N GLY A 383 19.10 -12.50 -14.46
CA GLY A 383 18.13 -11.98 -13.51
C GLY A 383 18.64 -10.86 -12.60
N VAL A 384 19.93 -10.87 -12.29
CA VAL A 384 20.60 -9.87 -11.42
C VAL A 384 20.43 -8.45 -11.97
N ALA A 385 20.29 -8.27 -13.29
CA ALA A 385 20.00 -6.96 -13.87
C ALA A 385 18.76 -6.28 -13.24
N ASN A 386 17.74 -7.05 -12.85
CA ASN A 386 16.56 -6.51 -12.15
C ASN A 386 16.93 -5.96 -10.76
N LEU A 387 17.70 -6.73 -9.99
CA LEU A 387 18.18 -6.29 -8.67
C LEU A 387 19.02 -5.02 -8.79
N GLN A 388 19.95 -4.98 -9.75
CA GLN A 388 20.82 -3.83 -10.00
C GLN A 388 20.01 -2.58 -10.37
N ALA A 389 18.95 -2.72 -11.17
CA ALA A 389 18.06 -1.59 -11.47
C ALA A 389 17.37 -1.05 -10.21
N HIS A 390 16.92 -1.92 -9.31
CA HIS A 390 16.31 -1.50 -8.04
C HIS A 390 17.30 -0.88 -7.07
N LEU A 391 18.52 -1.42 -6.95
CA LEU A 391 19.60 -0.79 -6.17
C LEU A 391 19.95 0.61 -6.71
N ASN A 392 20.02 0.77 -8.03
CA ASN A 392 20.18 2.08 -8.65
C ASN A 392 19.01 3.02 -8.34
N ASN A 393 17.78 2.52 -8.28
CA ASN A 393 16.62 3.31 -7.85
C ASN A 393 16.78 3.78 -6.40
N VAL A 394 17.17 2.91 -5.47
CA VAL A 394 17.42 3.29 -4.06
C VAL A 394 18.51 4.38 -3.99
N LYS A 395 19.63 4.15 -4.69
CA LYS A 395 20.78 5.07 -4.72
C LYS A 395 20.41 6.47 -5.18
N GLN A 396 19.47 6.61 -6.12
CA GLN A 396 19.01 7.92 -6.61
C GLN A 396 18.35 8.78 -5.53
N PHE A 397 17.84 8.17 -4.45
CA PHE A 397 17.26 8.89 -3.32
C PHE A 397 18.26 9.07 -2.16
N GLY A 398 19.50 8.61 -2.27
CA GLY A 398 20.55 8.85 -1.28
C GLY A 398 20.40 8.10 0.05
N VAL A 399 19.78 6.92 0.05
CA VAL A 399 19.57 6.08 1.25
C VAL A 399 20.39 4.79 1.14
N PRO A 400 21.03 4.28 2.22
CA PRO A 400 21.75 3.02 2.18
C PRO A 400 20.79 1.82 1.97
N ALA A 401 21.23 0.84 1.18
CA ALA A 401 20.43 -0.32 0.79
C ALA A 401 21.03 -1.62 1.33
N VAL A 402 20.25 -2.42 2.05
CA VAL A 402 20.59 -3.81 2.44
C VAL A 402 19.79 -4.77 1.56
N VAL A 403 20.44 -5.76 0.94
CA VAL A 403 19.74 -6.79 0.18
C VAL A 403 19.44 -7.99 1.07
N ALA A 404 18.16 -8.32 1.23
CA ALA A 404 17.73 -9.51 1.96
C ALA A 404 17.41 -10.65 0.99
N VAL A 405 18.16 -11.75 1.07
CA VAL A 405 17.96 -12.95 0.24
C VAL A 405 17.19 -13.99 1.06
N ASN A 406 15.90 -14.12 0.76
CA ASN A 406 15.05 -15.12 1.40
C ASN A 406 15.40 -16.51 0.84
N VAL A 407 16.05 -17.33 1.68
CA VAL A 407 16.65 -18.61 1.27
C VAL A 407 15.57 -19.69 1.15
N PHE A 408 15.59 -20.42 0.03
CA PHE A 408 14.80 -21.64 -0.15
C PHE A 408 15.67 -22.90 -0.05
N PRO A 409 15.08 -24.06 0.30
CA PRO A 409 15.84 -25.31 0.45
C PRO A 409 16.60 -25.78 -0.80
N THR A 410 16.22 -25.28 -1.98
CA THR A 410 16.84 -25.64 -3.27
C THR A 410 17.92 -24.66 -3.71
N ASP A 411 18.09 -23.55 -3.01
CA ASP A 411 19.09 -22.54 -3.36
C ASP A 411 20.46 -23.06 -2.93
N THR A 412 21.48 -22.96 -3.81
CA THR A 412 22.83 -23.41 -3.47
C THR A 412 23.67 -22.28 -2.86
N GLU A 413 24.68 -22.65 -2.07
CA GLU A 413 25.66 -21.67 -1.55
C GLU A 413 26.32 -20.87 -2.67
N ARG A 414 26.59 -21.49 -3.82
CA ARG A 414 27.19 -20.81 -4.98
C ARG A 414 26.28 -19.74 -5.56
N GLU A 415 24.97 -19.99 -5.62
CA GLU A 415 23.99 -19.01 -6.11
C GLU A 415 23.87 -17.82 -5.16
N ILE A 416 23.86 -18.09 -3.85
CA ILE A 416 23.81 -17.06 -2.81
C ILE A 416 25.07 -16.19 -2.86
N GLU A 417 26.25 -16.80 -2.96
CA GLU A 417 27.53 -16.06 -3.04
C GLU A 417 27.68 -15.28 -4.35
N TYR A 418 27.23 -15.84 -5.48
CA TYR A 418 27.16 -15.11 -6.75
C TYR A 418 26.30 -13.85 -6.63
N LEU A 419 25.11 -14.00 -6.03
CA LEU A 419 24.21 -12.86 -5.80
C LEU A 419 24.81 -11.83 -4.84
N ARG A 420 25.46 -12.29 -3.76
CA ARG A 420 26.14 -11.42 -2.79
C ARG A 420 27.21 -10.57 -3.45
N ALA A 421 28.05 -11.16 -4.30
CA ALA A 421 29.07 -10.44 -5.06
C ALA A 421 28.44 -9.39 -5.99
N ALA A 422 27.44 -9.79 -6.78
CA ALA A 422 26.82 -8.89 -7.76
C ALA A 422 26.03 -7.73 -7.12
N ALA A 423 25.36 -7.97 -5.99
CA ALA A 423 24.66 -6.94 -5.23
C ALA A 423 25.63 -5.94 -4.58
N THR A 424 26.75 -6.43 -4.05
CA THR A 424 27.80 -5.58 -3.47
C THR A 424 28.44 -4.69 -4.54
N GLU A 425 28.77 -5.24 -5.71
CA GLU A 425 29.29 -4.47 -6.85
C GLU A 425 28.29 -3.40 -7.32
N ALA A 426 26.99 -3.69 -7.26
CA ALA A 426 25.93 -2.75 -7.58
C ALA A 426 25.69 -1.66 -6.51
N GLY A 427 26.44 -1.68 -5.41
CA GLY A 427 26.41 -0.66 -4.37
C GLY A 427 25.46 -0.96 -3.21
N ALA A 428 25.08 -2.23 -3.00
CA ALA A 428 24.44 -2.63 -1.74
C ALA A 428 25.40 -2.37 -0.57
N HIS A 429 24.89 -1.80 0.53
CA HIS A 429 25.65 -1.60 1.76
C HIS A 429 26.03 -2.94 2.38
N ALA A 430 25.07 -3.86 2.39
CA ALA A 430 25.25 -5.23 2.86
C ALA A 430 24.27 -6.15 2.14
N VAL A 431 24.56 -7.45 2.18
CA VAL A 431 23.68 -8.52 1.70
C VAL A 431 23.53 -9.49 2.86
N ALA A 432 22.30 -9.94 3.13
CA ALA A 432 22.04 -10.90 4.19
C ALA A 432 21.18 -12.04 3.66
N ALA A 433 21.67 -13.27 3.84
CA ALA A 433 20.87 -14.45 3.60
C ALA A 433 19.97 -14.67 4.83
N THR A 434 18.69 -14.97 4.63
CA THR A 434 17.77 -15.09 5.76
C THR A 434 16.84 -16.28 5.62
N THR A 435 16.62 -16.94 6.76
CA THR A 435 15.79 -18.15 6.91
C THR A 435 14.63 -17.92 7.88
N HIS A 436 14.25 -16.66 8.11
CA HIS A 436 13.23 -16.26 9.08
C HIS A 436 11.86 -16.94 8.88
N TRP A 437 11.49 -17.24 7.64
CA TRP A 437 10.28 -18.02 7.36
C TRP A 437 10.28 -19.38 8.09
N ALA A 438 11.44 -20.04 8.18
CA ALA A 438 11.58 -21.32 8.89
C ALA A 438 12.00 -21.16 10.36
N ASN A 439 12.74 -20.10 10.70
CA ASN A 439 13.48 -19.99 11.96
C ASN A 439 13.14 -18.72 12.78
N GLY A 440 12.09 -17.96 12.41
CA GLY A 440 11.70 -16.73 13.09
C GLY A 440 12.83 -15.69 13.16
N GLY A 441 12.90 -14.93 14.25
CA GLY A 441 13.92 -13.91 14.48
C GLY A 441 15.35 -14.45 14.46
N GLN A 442 15.56 -15.70 14.89
CA GLN A 442 16.89 -16.34 14.81
C GLN A 442 17.37 -16.49 13.37
N GLY A 443 16.46 -16.70 12.42
CA GLY A 443 16.76 -16.76 10.99
C GLY A 443 17.03 -15.39 10.34
N ALA A 444 16.90 -14.28 11.08
CA ALA A 444 17.05 -12.91 10.61
C ALA A 444 18.21 -12.14 11.26
N LEU A 445 19.06 -12.78 12.07
CA LEU A 445 20.12 -12.09 12.81
C LEU A 445 21.15 -11.38 11.90
N GLU A 446 21.60 -12.02 10.81
CA GLU A 446 22.51 -11.39 9.82
C GLU A 446 21.86 -10.15 9.19
N MET A 447 20.57 -10.26 8.83
CA MET A 447 19.82 -9.14 8.26
C MET A 447 19.62 -8.00 9.25
N ALA A 448 19.33 -8.31 10.52
CA ALA A 448 19.18 -7.32 11.57
C ALA A 448 20.49 -6.56 11.80
N GLU A 449 21.63 -7.26 11.88
CA GLU A 449 22.95 -6.65 12.01
C GLU A 449 23.29 -5.73 10.83
N ALA A 450 23.07 -6.21 9.60
CA ALA A 450 23.28 -5.42 8.39
C ALA A 450 22.43 -4.13 8.36
N VAL A 451 21.19 -4.18 8.86
CA VAL A 451 20.31 -3.01 8.96
C VAL A 451 20.76 -2.05 10.06
N GLU A 452 21.20 -2.56 11.21
CA GLU A 452 21.77 -1.72 12.27
C GLU A 452 22.96 -0.93 11.75
N ASP A 453 23.89 -1.60 11.08
CA ASP A 453 25.09 -1.01 10.48
C ASP A 453 24.73 0.03 9.41
N ALA A 454 23.81 -0.31 8.50
CA ALA A 454 23.34 0.62 7.47
C ALA A 454 22.72 1.89 8.06
N CYS A 455 21.97 1.77 9.17
CA CYS A 455 21.35 2.92 9.86
C CYS A 455 22.37 3.83 10.58
N THR A 456 23.64 3.44 10.69
CA THR A 456 24.70 4.32 11.21
C THR A 456 25.25 5.28 10.15
N VAL A 457 25.06 4.95 8.86
CA VAL A 457 25.53 5.77 7.74
C VAL A 457 24.57 6.95 7.53
N PRO A 458 25.05 8.20 7.52
CA PRO A 458 24.22 9.35 7.18
C PRO A 458 23.70 9.24 5.74
N GLY A 459 22.38 9.32 5.56
CA GLY A 459 21.76 9.44 4.24
C GLY A 459 21.84 10.87 3.69
N ASP A 460 21.82 11.01 2.37
CA ASP A 460 21.67 12.27 1.64
C ASP A 460 20.32 12.28 0.91
N PHE A 461 19.24 12.17 1.69
CA PHE A 461 17.91 11.94 1.14
C PHE A 461 17.44 13.10 0.27
N SER A 462 17.09 12.79 -0.98
CA SER A 462 16.50 13.77 -1.90
C SER A 462 15.32 13.17 -2.66
N LEU A 463 14.29 14.01 -2.86
CA LEU A 463 13.15 13.64 -3.69
C LEU A 463 13.57 13.63 -5.17
N LEU A 464 12.91 12.79 -5.97
CA LEU A 464 13.30 12.56 -7.37
C LEU A 464 13.09 13.80 -8.26
N TYR A 465 12.12 14.63 -7.91
CA TYR A 465 11.75 15.86 -8.60
C TYR A 465 11.15 16.90 -7.62
N PRO A 466 11.29 18.21 -7.91
CA PRO A 466 10.65 19.27 -7.15
C PRO A 466 9.17 19.49 -7.56
N ASP A 467 8.41 20.23 -6.75
CA ASP A 467 6.95 20.37 -6.94
C ASP A 467 6.59 21.27 -8.14
N GLU A 468 7.49 22.15 -8.56
CA GLU A 468 7.28 23.17 -9.59
C GLU A 468 7.37 22.63 -11.01
N LEU A 469 7.90 21.41 -11.20
CA LEU A 469 7.91 20.78 -12.52
C LEU A 469 6.47 20.58 -13.03
N SER A 470 6.28 20.75 -14.35
CA SER A 470 5.01 20.41 -14.97
C SER A 470 4.66 18.94 -14.77
N LEU A 471 3.38 18.59 -14.86
CA LEU A 471 2.96 17.20 -14.66
C LEU A 471 3.67 16.25 -15.66
N LYS A 472 3.89 16.71 -16.89
CA LYS A 472 4.62 15.94 -17.92
C LYS A 472 6.10 15.74 -17.58
N GLU A 473 6.76 16.76 -17.03
CA GLU A 473 8.16 16.66 -16.63
C GLU A 473 8.34 15.72 -15.44
N LYS A 474 7.42 15.76 -14.46
CA LYS A 474 7.41 14.80 -13.35
C LYS A 474 7.24 13.36 -13.85
N ILE A 475 6.28 13.11 -14.75
CA ILE A 475 6.06 11.79 -15.37
C ILE A 475 7.30 11.33 -16.14
N SER A 476 7.88 12.20 -16.97
CA SER A 476 9.10 11.92 -17.74
C SER A 476 10.29 11.60 -16.83
N THR A 477 10.41 12.31 -15.72
CA THR A 477 11.46 12.07 -14.72
C THR A 477 11.36 10.67 -14.16
N ILE A 478 10.18 10.25 -13.68
CA ILE A 478 9.97 8.87 -13.18
C ILE A 478 10.26 7.86 -14.29
N ALA A 479 9.69 8.06 -15.48
CA ALA A 479 9.84 7.13 -16.61
C ALA A 479 11.30 6.88 -16.99
N ARG A 480 12.12 7.93 -17.06
CA ARG A 480 13.52 7.84 -17.46
C ARG A 480 14.41 7.33 -16.32
N LYS A 481 14.26 7.91 -15.13
CA LYS A 481 15.15 7.66 -13.99
C LYS A 481 14.87 6.35 -13.27
N VAL A 482 13.58 6.00 -13.10
CA VAL A 482 13.16 4.81 -12.34
C VAL A 482 12.91 3.63 -13.27
N TYR A 483 12.31 3.87 -14.45
CA TYR A 483 11.89 2.78 -15.33
C TYR A 483 12.84 2.48 -16.50
N GLY A 484 13.83 3.35 -16.76
CA GLY A 484 14.74 3.19 -17.89
C GLY A 484 14.08 3.40 -19.26
N ALA A 485 12.90 4.02 -19.32
CA ALA A 485 12.26 4.39 -20.57
C ALA A 485 13.07 5.50 -21.28
N ALA A 486 13.11 5.47 -22.61
CA ALA A 486 13.72 6.56 -23.39
C ALA A 486 12.79 7.78 -23.46
N ASP A 487 11.49 7.53 -23.64
CA ASP A 487 10.50 8.58 -23.86
C ASP A 487 9.12 8.22 -23.28
N VAL A 488 8.21 9.19 -23.26
CA VAL A 488 6.83 9.04 -22.82
C VAL A 488 5.88 9.51 -23.91
N SER A 489 4.95 8.66 -24.31
CA SER A 489 3.88 9.02 -25.24
C SER A 489 2.57 9.27 -24.50
N TYR A 490 1.76 10.21 -25.02
CA TYR A 490 0.51 10.60 -24.40
C TYR A 490 -0.63 10.52 -25.42
N THR A 491 -1.73 9.88 -25.04
CA THR A 491 -2.96 9.94 -25.85
C THR A 491 -3.52 11.36 -25.88
N ALA A 492 -4.40 11.65 -26.84
CA ALA A 492 -5.14 12.91 -26.87
C ALA A 492 -5.96 13.14 -25.59
N LEU A 493 -6.49 12.08 -24.98
CA LEU A 493 -7.21 12.14 -23.72
C LEU A 493 -6.29 12.55 -22.57
N ALA A 494 -5.15 11.87 -22.42
CA ALA A 494 -4.17 12.17 -21.37
C ALA A 494 -3.64 13.60 -21.47
N ASN A 495 -3.33 14.09 -22.69
CA ASN A 495 -2.89 15.46 -22.92
C ASN A 495 -3.94 16.48 -22.45
N ARG A 496 -5.22 16.27 -22.77
CA ARG A 496 -6.30 17.16 -22.33
C ARG A 496 -6.48 17.14 -20.81
N GLN A 497 -6.41 15.96 -20.19
CA GLN A 497 -6.56 15.81 -18.73
C GLN A 497 -5.42 16.50 -17.98
N LEU A 498 -4.16 16.32 -18.41
CA LEU A 498 -3.01 17.01 -17.81
C LEU A 498 -3.16 18.54 -17.86
N ALA A 499 -3.50 19.09 -19.03
CA ALA A 499 -3.73 20.53 -19.17
C ALA A 499 -4.91 21.02 -18.31
N GLN A 500 -5.97 20.21 -18.18
CA GLN A 500 -7.10 20.54 -17.32
C GLN A 500 -6.70 20.56 -15.84
N TYR A 501 -5.90 19.60 -15.36
CA TYR A 501 -5.44 19.56 -13.97
C TYR A 501 -4.49 20.71 -13.66
N GLU A 502 -3.59 21.07 -14.57
CA GLU A 502 -2.73 22.25 -14.41
C GLU A 502 -3.57 23.53 -14.34
N LYS A 503 -4.54 23.70 -15.24
CA LYS A 503 -5.48 24.84 -15.22
C LYS A 503 -6.33 24.89 -13.95
N ALA A 504 -6.68 23.73 -13.38
CA ALA A 504 -7.42 23.61 -12.12
C ALA A 504 -6.55 23.85 -10.87
N GLY A 505 -5.26 24.14 -11.02
CA GLY A 505 -4.34 24.40 -9.91
C GLY A 505 -3.73 23.14 -9.28
N PHE A 506 -3.85 21.99 -9.94
CA PHE A 506 -3.32 20.71 -9.45
C PHE A 506 -1.94 20.35 -10.01
N GLY A 507 -1.28 21.29 -10.72
CA GLY A 507 0.02 21.06 -11.37
C GLY A 507 1.17 20.74 -10.40
N ASN A 508 1.08 21.23 -9.16
CA ASN A 508 2.12 21.03 -8.15
C ASN A 508 2.00 19.69 -7.42
N LEU A 509 0.93 18.92 -7.64
CA LEU A 509 0.77 17.62 -7.01
C LEU A 509 1.82 16.61 -7.51
N PRO A 510 2.27 15.66 -6.66
CA PRO A 510 3.14 14.56 -7.05
C PRO A 510 2.43 13.55 -7.96
N ILE A 511 3.23 12.70 -8.61
CA ILE A 511 2.78 11.67 -9.54
C ILE A 511 2.75 10.30 -8.87
N CYS A 512 1.63 9.59 -9.02
CA CYS A 512 1.46 8.19 -8.64
C CYS A 512 1.29 7.33 -9.89
N MET A 513 2.37 6.76 -10.42
CA MET A 513 2.32 5.97 -11.66
C MET A 513 1.52 4.67 -11.49
N ALA A 514 0.50 4.46 -12.32
CA ALA A 514 -0.31 3.25 -12.34
C ALA A 514 0.06 2.38 -13.55
N LYS A 515 1.02 1.47 -13.33
CA LYS A 515 1.52 0.50 -14.32
C LYS A 515 1.42 -0.95 -13.81
N THR A 516 1.83 -1.90 -14.65
CA THR A 516 1.99 -3.29 -14.21
C THR A 516 3.08 -3.39 -13.14
N HIS A 517 2.85 -4.25 -12.14
CA HIS A 517 3.84 -4.56 -11.11
C HIS A 517 4.77 -5.72 -11.52
N LEU A 518 4.53 -6.34 -12.69
CA LEU A 518 5.24 -7.54 -13.14
C LEU A 518 6.46 -7.24 -14.03
N SER A 519 6.74 -5.97 -14.26
CA SER A 519 7.89 -5.45 -15.01
C SER A 519 8.20 -4.03 -14.54
N ILE A 520 9.47 -3.64 -14.59
CA ILE A 520 9.87 -2.23 -14.46
C ILE A 520 9.21 -1.38 -15.57
N SER A 521 8.99 -1.99 -16.75
CA SER A 521 8.30 -1.37 -17.87
C SER A 521 6.77 -1.37 -17.74
N HIS A 522 6.09 -1.01 -18.84
CA HIS A 522 4.64 -1.13 -18.97
C HIS A 522 4.18 -2.52 -19.40
N ASP A 523 5.08 -3.36 -19.94
CA ASP A 523 4.76 -4.68 -20.47
C ASP A 523 5.15 -5.77 -19.46
N PRO A 524 4.19 -6.54 -18.91
CA PRO A 524 4.47 -7.60 -17.94
C PRO A 524 5.34 -8.74 -18.49
N GLY A 525 5.47 -8.87 -19.82
CA GLY A 525 6.32 -9.86 -20.48
C GLY A 525 7.80 -9.50 -20.48
N LEU A 526 8.16 -8.23 -20.34
CA LEU A 526 9.56 -7.78 -20.32
C LEU A 526 10.17 -7.97 -18.93
N LYS A 527 11.08 -8.95 -18.81
CA LYS A 527 11.79 -9.30 -17.57
C LYS A 527 13.14 -8.59 -17.46
N GLY A 528 13.80 -8.72 -16.32
CA GLY A 528 15.11 -8.11 -16.08
C GLY A 528 15.01 -6.59 -15.95
N ALA A 529 15.91 -5.84 -16.58
CA ALA A 529 15.93 -4.38 -16.58
C ALA A 529 15.74 -3.81 -18.00
N PRO A 530 14.51 -3.84 -18.57
CA PRO A 530 14.26 -3.33 -19.91
C PRO A 530 14.60 -1.84 -20.01
N ARG A 531 15.17 -1.43 -21.16
CA ARG A 531 15.58 -0.04 -21.43
C ARG A 531 15.18 0.38 -22.83
N GLY A 532 15.14 1.69 -23.08
CA GLY A 532 15.03 2.25 -24.44
C GLY A 532 13.61 2.24 -25.04
N TYR A 533 12.61 1.77 -24.28
CA TYR A 533 11.22 1.75 -24.73
C TYR A 533 10.52 3.09 -24.49
N THR A 534 9.39 3.30 -25.16
CA THR A 534 8.49 4.45 -24.91
C THR A 534 7.40 4.04 -23.94
N LEU A 535 7.22 4.79 -22.85
CA LEU A 535 6.18 4.55 -21.86
C LEU A 535 4.86 5.19 -22.31
N PRO A 536 3.78 4.42 -22.54
CA PRO A 536 2.50 4.99 -22.96
C PRO A 536 1.69 5.50 -21.77
N ILE A 537 1.16 6.73 -21.86
CA ILE A 537 0.17 7.29 -20.91
C ILE A 537 -1.18 7.36 -21.60
N ARG A 538 -2.12 6.53 -21.14
CA ARG A 538 -3.44 6.35 -21.76
C ARG A 538 -4.47 7.34 -21.26
N GLU A 539 -4.46 7.58 -19.96
CA GLU A 539 -5.41 8.41 -19.22
C GLU A 539 -4.69 8.96 -18.00
N VAL A 540 -5.13 10.11 -17.49
CA VAL A 540 -4.63 10.69 -16.24
C VAL A 540 -5.82 11.03 -15.35
N ARG A 541 -5.75 10.58 -14.10
CA ARG A 541 -6.76 10.87 -13.07
C ARG A 541 -6.11 11.62 -11.90
N ALA A 542 -6.95 12.20 -11.06
CA ALA A 542 -6.52 12.97 -9.89
C ALA A 542 -7.18 12.43 -8.63
N SER A 543 -6.39 12.26 -7.56
CA SER A 543 -6.86 12.04 -6.19
C SER A 543 -6.48 13.29 -5.40
N VAL A 544 -7.26 14.35 -5.55
CA VAL A 544 -6.93 15.70 -5.05
C VAL A 544 -6.98 15.77 -3.52
N GLY A 545 -7.90 15.03 -2.89
CA GLY A 545 -7.97 14.92 -1.43
C GLY A 545 -6.77 14.18 -0.85
N ALA A 546 -6.36 13.08 -1.50
CA ALA A 546 -5.14 12.37 -1.14
C ALA A 546 -3.87 13.20 -1.45
N GLY A 547 -3.92 14.02 -2.51
CA GLY A 547 -2.87 14.95 -2.90
C GLY A 547 -1.91 14.40 -3.95
N PHE A 548 -2.40 13.72 -4.99
CA PHE A 548 -1.56 13.28 -6.12
C PHE A 548 -2.34 13.14 -7.44
N ILE A 549 -1.61 13.20 -8.56
CA ILE A 549 -2.10 12.86 -9.90
C ILE A 549 -1.63 11.45 -10.24
N TYR A 550 -2.48 10.59 -10.81
CA TYR A 550 -2.11 9.23 -11.17
C TYR A 550 -2.33 8.93 -12.66
N PRO A 551 -1.24 8.90 -13.46
CA PRO A 551 -1.27 8.48 -14.85
C PRO A 551 -1.48 6.96 -14.98
N LEU A 552 -2.38 6.56 -15.87
CA LEU A 552 -2.63 5.17 -16.22
C LEU A 552 -1.79 4.77 -17.43
N VAL A 553 -0.80 3.92 -17.20
CA VAL A 553 0.08 3.39 -18.24
C VAL A 553 -0.60 2.24 -18.99
N GLY A 554 -1.24 1.35 -18.23
CA GLY A 554 -1.97 0.19 -18.73
C GLY A 554 -3.42 0.16 -18.25
N ALA A 555 -4.15 -0.89 -18.61
CA ALA A 555 -5.47 -1.13 -18.05
C ALA A 555 -5.32 -1.55 -16.57
N VAL A 556 -5.83 -0.73 -15.66
CA VAL A 556 -5.83 -1.04 -14.23
C VAL A 556 -7.23 -1.45 -13.80
N ARG A 557 -7.36 -2.64 -13.21
CA ARG A 557 -8.62 -3.11 -12.64
C ARG A 557 -8.70 -2.72 -11.17
N THR A 558 -9.68 -1.89 -10.86
CA THR A 558 -9.99 -1.41 -9.50
C THR A 558 -11.00 -2.30 -8.78
N MET A 559 -11.68 -3.20 -9.48
CA MET A 559 -12.53 -4.24 -8.92
C MET A 559 -12.05 -5.62 -9.41
N PRO A 560 -11.41 -6.44 -8.56
CA PRO A 560 -11.03 -7.80 -8.90
C PRO A 560 -12.25 -8.68 -9.16
N GLY A 561 -12.00 -9.90 -9.65
CA GLY A 561 -13.06 -10.92 -9.73
C GLY A 561 -12.56 -12.22 -9.11
N LEU A 562 -13.48 -13.04 -8.65
CA LEU A 562 -13.18 -14.40 -8.18
C LEU A 562 -12.61 -15.27 -9.32
N SER A 563 -11.77 -16.25 -8.96
CA SER A 563 -11.26 -17.31 -9.86
C SER A 563 -12.36 -18.35 -10.15
N SER A 564 -12.06 -19.30 -11.04
CA SER A 564 -12.94 -20.44 -11.31
C SER A 564 -13.02 -21.44 -10.14
N ALA A 565 -12.00 -21.46 -9.29
CA ALA A 565 -11.93 -22.22 -8.04
C ALA A 565 -11.51 -21.26 -6.93
N PRO A 566 -12.46 -20.50 -6.36
CA PRO A 566 -12.17 -19.48 -5.36
C PRO A 566 -11.85 -20.10 -3.99
N ALA A 567 -10.97 -19.44 -3.23
CA ALA A 567 -10.50 -19.93 -1.94
C ALA A 567 -11.64 -20.17 -0.92
N TYR A 568 -12.74 -19.42 -1.00
CA TYR A 568 -13.88 -19.60 -0.08
C TYR A 568 -14.48 -21.01 -0.09
N LEU A 569 -14.27 -21.80 -1.15
CA LEU A 569 -14.76 -23.18 -1.20
C LEU A 569 -14.14 -24.07 -0.12
N ASN A 570 -12.97 -23.69 0.40
CA ASN A 570 -12.26 -24.40 1.44
C ASN A 570 -12.45 -23.76 2.83
N VAL A 571 -13.00 -22.54 2.90
CA VAL A 571 -13.12 -21.79 4.15
C VAL A 571 -14.40 -22.20 4.89
N ASP A 572 -14.27 -22.62 6.14
CA ASP A 572 -15.39 -23.01 6.99
C ASP A 572 -15.09 -22.75 8.48
N VAL A 573 -16.04 -23.09 9.35
CA VAL A 573 -15.90 -23.09 10.81
C VAL A 573 -16.15 -24.50 11.34
N ASP A 574 -15.22 -25.04 12.12
CA ASP A 574 -15.35 -26.38 12.68
C ASP A 574 -16.34 -26.43 13.87
N SER A 575 -16.60 -27.62 14.40
CA SER A 575 -17.52 -27.82 15.52
C SER A 575 -17.09 -27.15 16.84
N ALA A 576 -15.83 -26.73 16.94
CA ALA A 576 -15.29 -25.99 18.10
C ALA A 576 -15.36 -24.47 17.89
N GLY A 577 -15.84 -24.00 16.73
CA GLY A 577 -15.92 -22.58 16.40
C GLY A 577 -14.63 -22.02 15.81
N LYS A 578 -13.69 -22.86 15.39
CA LYS A 578 -12.39 -22.46 14.84
C LYS A 578 -12.45 -22.33 13.32
N VAL A 579 -11.85 -21.29 12.75
CA VAL A 579 -11.78 -21.11 11.30
C VAL A 579 -10.83 -22.13 10.69
N VAL A 580 -11.27 -22.76 9.59
CA VAL A 580 -10.50 -23.74 8.82
C VAL A 580 -10.44 -23.36 7.34
N GLY A 581 -9.39 -23.81 6.66
CA GLY A 581 -9.18 -23.62 5.21
C GLY A 581 -8.94 -22.17 4.76
N LEU A 582 -8.66 -21.28 5.72
CA LEU A 582 -8.14 -19.94 5.48
C LEU A 582 -6.60 -20.01 5.41
N PHE A 583 -6.03 -19.89 4.21
CA PHE A 583 -4.58 -19.89 3.88
C PHE A 583 -3.91 -21.25 3.70
#